data_AF-A0AAX2A701-F1
#
_entry.id   AF-A0AAX2A701-F1
#
_cell.length_a   1.000
_cell.length_b   1.000
_cell.length_c   1.000
_cell.angle_alpha   90.00
_cell.angle_beta   90.00
_cell.angle_gamma   90.00
#
_symmetry.space_group_name_H-M   'P 1'
#
loop_
_entity.id
_entity.type
_entity.pdbx_description
1 polymer ?
#
loop_
_entity_poly.entity_id
_entity_poly.type
_entity_poly.pdbx_seq_one_letter_code
_entity_poly.pdbx_strand_id
1 'polypeptide(L)'
;EWMHITHSIIDSSAIAIKTAAGTMIHTGDFKIDHTPYDGFPTDIHRLAHYGEEGVLVLTSDSTNSHTPGFTKTEKAVSPTFERIFSTAKGRVIMSTFSSNIHRVAQAIEKALKYGRKICVIGRSMEKNLDIAMSLGYVKFPKDQFIEAHEVGKYNDNEVMIVTTGSQGESM
;
A
#
# COMPACT_ATOMS: atom_id res chain seq x y z
N GLU A 1 20.56 0.40 -13.57
CA GLU A 1 19.67 -0.76 -13.46
C GLU A 1 18.64 -0.48 -12.37
N TRP A 2 17.39 -0.80 -12.63
CA TRP A 2 16.30 -0.69 -11.66
C TRP A 2 16.15 -2.00 -10.88
N MET A 3 15.91 -1.92 -9.58
CA MET A 3 15.75 -3.07 -8.68
C MET A 3 14.49 -2.89 -7.86
N HIS A 4 13.66 -3.92 -7.77
CA HIS A 4 12.43 -3.85 -7.00
C HIS A 4 12.72 -3.71 -5.51
N ILE A 5 12.00 -2.81 -4.84
CA ILE A 5 12.06 -2.62 -3.39
C ILE A 5 10.65 -2.56 -2.81
N THR A 6 10.46 -3.13 -1.62
CA THR A 6 9.20 -2.96 -0.92
C THR A 6 9.08 -1.56 -0.32
N HIS A 7 7.92 -0.95 -0.45
CA HIS A 7 7.60 0.33 0.15
C HIS A 7 6.10 0.40 0.51
N SER A 8 5.61 1.60 0.81
CA SER A 8 4.19 1.87 1.12
C SER A 8 3.31 2.11 -0.12
N ILE A 9 3.92 2.25 -1.29
CA ILE A 9 3.27 2.31 -2.61
C ILE A 9 3.77 1.13 -3.46
N ILE A 10 2.94 0.71 -4.41
CA ILE A 10 3.25 -0.36 -5.36
C ILE A 10 4.34 0.10 -6.33
N ASP A 11 5.13 -0.85 -6.85
CA ASP A 11 6.10 -0.63 -7.93
C ASP A 11 7.22 0.35 -7.60
N SER A 12 7.65 0.34 -6.34
CA SER A 12 8.80 1.12 -5.88
C SER A 12 10.11 0.46 -6.32
N SER A 13 11.09 1.29 -6.69
CA SER A 13 12.36 0.81 -7.22
C SER A 13 13.55 1.58 -6.65
N ALA A 14 14.64 0.87 -6.38
CA ALA A 14 15.97 1.41 -6.23
C ALA A 14 16.67 1.47 -7.59
N ILE A 15 17.70 2.32 -7.72
CA ILE A 15 18.50 2.43 -8.95
C ILE A 15 19.99 2.28 -8.67
N ALA A 16 20.64 1.41 -9.44
CA ALA A 16 22.09 1.32 -9.53
C ALA A 16 22.58 2.07 -10.79
N ILE A 17 23.51 3.00 -10.61
CA ILE A 17 24.09 3.84 -11.67
C ILE A 17 25.57 3.47 -11.78
N LYS A 18 25.96 2.82 -12.87
CA LYS A 18 27.35 2.47 -13.16
C LYS A 18 28.01 3.59 -13.97
N THR A 19 29.18 4.05 -13.52
CA THR A 19 30.01 5.04 -14.21
C THR A 19 31.46 4.58 -14.24
N ALA A 20 32.32 5.27 -15.00
CA ALA A 20 33.76 5.00 -15.00
C ALA A 20 34.42 5.24 -13.62
N ALA A 21 33.81 6.07 -12.75
CA ALA A 21 34.31 6.31 -11.40
C ALA A 21 33.93 5.20 -10.41
N GLY A 22 32.87 4.44 -10.70
CA GLY A 22 32.33 3.39 -9.84
C GLY A 22 30.80 3.31 -9.89
N THR A 23 30.24 2.44 -9.07
CA THR A 23 28.80 2.21 -8.95
C THR A 23 28.21 3.04 -7.81
N MET A 24 27.15 3.79 -8.11
CA MET A 24 26.28 4.42 -7.11
C MET A 24 24.98 3.64 -6.99
N ILE A 25 24.47 3.44 -5.78
CA ILE A 25 23.10 2.97 -5.54
C ILE A 25 22.32 4.07 -4.84
N HIS A 26 21.14 4.40 -5.38
CA HIS A 26 20.12 5.17 -4.67
C HIS A 26 18.93 4.28 -4.35
N THR A 27 18.62 4.14 -3.06
CA THR A 27 17.54 3.25 -2.61
C THR A 27 16.16 3.79 -2.93
N GLY A 28 15.99 5.11 -3.07
CA GLY A 28 14.68 5.74 -2.84
C GLY A 28 14.18 5.47 -1.42
N ASP A 29 12.87 5.61 -1.19
CA ASP A 29 12.24 5.23 0.07
C ASP A 29 11.97 3.73 0.06
N PHE A 30 12.38 3.01 1.11
CA PHE A 30 12.25 1.56 1.13
C PHE A 30 11.99 1.01 2.52
N LYS A 31 11.49 -0.22 2.55
CA LYS A 31 11.53 -1.12 3.69
C LYS A 31 11.95 -2.51 3.22
N ILE A 32 12.10 -3.44 4.15
CA ILE A 32 12.30 -4.86 3.83
C ILE A 32 11.11 -5.62 4.39
N ASP A 33 10.11 -5.86 3.54
CA ASP A 33 9.01 -6.79 3.82
C ASP A 33 9.30 -8.13 3.13
N HIS A 34 9.49 -9.19 3.92
CA HIS A 34 9.76 -10.54 3.39
C HIS A 34 8.50 -11.27 2.92
N THR A 35 7.31 -10.78 3.30
CA THR A 35 6.03 -11.37 2.93
C THR A 35 5.05 -10.29 2.44
N PRO A 36 5.45 -9.44 1.48
CA PRO A 36 4.64 -8.31 1.06
C PRO A 36 3.30 -8.76 0.50
N TYR A 37 2.33 -7.86 0.55
CA TYR A 37 0.93 -8.16 0.23
C TYR A 37 0.76 -8.64 -1.23
N ASP A 38 1.42 -7.97 -2.17
CA ASP A 38 1.46 -8.29 -3.61
C ASP A 38 2.34 -9.49 -3.97
N GLY A 39 3.17 -9.98 -3.03
CA GLY A 39 4.08 -11.09 -3.24
C GLY A 39 5.41 -10.72 -3.89
N PHE A 40 5.72 -9.44 -4.08
CA PHE A 40 7.00 -8.97 -4.64
C PHE A 40 7.94 -8.45 -3.53
N PRO A 41 8.86 -9.27 -2.98
CA PRO A 41 9.80 -8.80 -1.97
C PRO A 41 10.87 -7.86 -2.56
N THR A 42 11.58 -7.15 -1.69
CA THR A 42 12.78 -6.40 -2.08
C THR A 42 13.78 -7.36 -2.71
N ASP A 43 14.38 -6.96 -3.83
CA ASP A 43 15.38 -7.76 -4.54
C ASP A 43 16.74 -7.74 -3.82
N ILE A 44 16.79 -8.44 -2.68
CA ILE A 44 17.98 -8.55 -1.84
C ILE A 44 19.13 -9.23 -2.60
N HIS A 45 18.81 -10.17 -3.49
CA HIS A 45 19.83 -10.87 -4.28
C HIS A 45 20.53 -9.91 -5.25
N ARG A 46 19.79 -9.01 -5.88
CA ARG A 46 20.40 -8.00 -6.75
C ARG A 46 21.22 -6.97 -5.97
N LEU A 47 20.75 -6.55 -4.80
CA LEU A 47 21.54 -5.70 -3.91
C LEU A 47 22.83 -6.40 -3.46
N ALA A 48 22.78 -7.69 -3.13
CA ALA A 48 23.96 -8.48 -2.74
C ALA A 48 24.99 -8.58 -3.88
N HIS A 49 24.54 -8.83 -5.11
CA HIS A 49 25.41 -8.83 -6.28
C HIS A 49 26.18 -7.51 -6.44
N TYR A 50 25.51 -6.38 -6.30
CA TYR A 50 26.20 -5.08 -6.34
C TYR A 50 27.15 -4.87 -5.15
N GLY A 51 26.78 -5.37 -3.97
CA GLY A 51 27.65 -5.39 -2.79
C GLY A 51 28.96 -6.15 -3.05
N GLU A 52 28.89 -7.29 -3.75
CA GLU A 52 30.05 -8.09 -4.15
C GLU A 52 30.92 -7.40 -5.22
N GLU A 53 30.30 -6.73 -6.19
CA GLU A 53 31.02 -5.94 -7.21
C GLU A 53 31.75 -4.72 -6.63
N GLY A 54 31.27 -4.20 -5.50
CA GLY A 54 31.75 -2.97 -4.86
C GLY A 54 30.90 -1.76 -5.24
N VAL A 55 30.34 -1.11 -4.22
CA VAL A 55 29.56 0.11 -4.35
C VAL A 55 30.39 1.30 -3.85
N LEU A 56 30.56 2.31 -4.71
CA LEU A 56 31.30 3.53 -4.36
C LEU A 56 30.47 4.44 -3.45
N VAL A 57 29.18 4.62 -3.76
CA VAL A 57 28.26 5.49 -3.02
C VAL A 57 26.91 4.80 -2.84
N LEU A 58 26.40 4.80 -1.61
CA LEU A 58 25.03 4.42 -1.30
C LEU A 58 24.28 5.63 -0.74
N THR A 59 23.21 6.06 -1.41
CA THR A 59 22.27 7.05 -0.89
C THR A 59 21.00 6.36 -0.41
N SER A 60 20.89 6.23 0.91
CA SER A 60 19.85 5.43 1.58
C SER A 60 18.82 6.31 2.32
N ASP A 61 17.56 5.87 2.30
CA ASP A 61 16.51 6.41 3.18
C ASP A 61 16.91 6.28 4.65
N SER A 62 16.63 7.34 5.42
CA SER A 62 16.95 7.48 6.85
C SER A 62 15.71 7.77 7.72
N THR A 63 14.50 7.80 7.14
CA THR A 63 13.25 8.20 7.79
C THR A 63 13.00 7.45 9.11
N ASN A 64 13.24 6.14 9.15
CA ASN A 64 13.03 5.30 10.33
C ASN A 64 14.33 4.87 11.04
N SER A 65 15.48 5.49 10.73
CA SER A 65 16.81 5.09 11.24
C SER A 65 16.94 5.10 12.77
N HIS A 66 16.16 5.93 13.47
CA HIS A 66 16.14 6.01 14.92
C HIS A 66 15.23 4.98 15.60
N THR A 67 14.41 4.25 14.83
CA THR A 67 13.48 3.26 15.38
C THR A 67 14.16 1.90 15.49
N PRO A 68 14.28 1.31 16.69
CA PRO A 68 14.89 0.00 16.84
C PRO A 68 14.01 -1.12 16.30
N GLY A 69 14.64 -2.22 15.90
CA GLY A 69 13.94 -3.41 15.40
C GLY A 69 13.62 -3.34 13.91
N PHE A 70 12.48 -3.91 13.52
CA PHE A 70 12.11 -4.07 12.12
C PHE A 70 10.64 -3.72 11.91
N THR A 71 10.33 -3.16 10.74
CA THR A 71 8.95 -2.95 10.29
C THR A 71 8.27 -4.29 10.05
N LYS A 72 7.08 -4.48 10.62
CA LYS A 72 6.27 -5.68 10.37
C LYS A 72 5.78 -5.72 8.92
N THR A 73 5.54 -6.92 8.42
CA THR A 73 4.93 -7.13 7.11
C THR A 73 3.58 -6.42 6.99
N GLU A 74 3.26 -5.90 5.81
CA GLU A 74 1.98 -5.27 5.51
C GLU A 74 0.80 -6.24 5.73
N LYS A 75 1.02 -7.56 5.57
CA LYS A 75 0.02 -8.60 5.86
C LYS A 75 -0.39 -8.67 7.33
N ALA A 76 0.40 -8.12 8.25
CA ALA A 76 0.08 -8.10 9.67
C ALA A 76 -1.14 -7.21 9.99
N VAL A 77 -1.59 -6.40 9.03
CA VAL A 77 -2.81 -5.58 9.16
C VAL A 77 -4.07 -6.42 8.94
N SER A 78 -4.01 -7.48 8.12
CA SER A 78 -5.16 -8.32 7.77
C SER A 78 -5.92 -8.88 8.98
N PRO A 79 -5.28 -9.42 10.05
CA PRO A 79 -5.98 -9.84 11.27
C PRO A 79 -6.71 -8.70 11.99
N THR A 80 -6.20 -7.48 11.92
CA THR A 80 -6.85 -6.31 12.51
C THR A 80 -8.12 -5.97 11.74
N PHE A 81 -8.07 -5.97 10.40
CA PHE A 81 -9.28 -5.81 9.59
C PHE A 81 -10.30 -6.91 9.85
N GLU A 82 -9.88 -8.17 9.89
CA GLU A 82 -10.77 -9.30 10.20
C GLU A 82 -11.53 -9.08 11.53
N ARG A 83 -10.83 -8.64 12.57
CA ARG A 83 -11.46 -8.33 13.87
C ARG A 83 -12.42 -7.14 13.79
N ILE A 84 -12.06 -6.09 13.06
CA ILE A 84 -12.92 -4.91 12.90
C ILE A 84 -14.20 -5.28 12.17
N PHE A 85 -14.10 -5.92 11.00
CA PHE A 85 -15.28 -6.24 10.19
C PHE A 85 -16.16 -7.33 10.82
N SER A 86 -15.59 -8.29 11.56
CA SER A 86 -16.39 -9.32 12.26
C SER A 86 -17.21 -8.78 13.43
N THR A 87 -16.81 -7.65 14.02
CA THR A 87 -17.46 -7.10 15.22
C THR A 87 -18.24 -5.80 14.94
N ALA A 88 -17.98 -5.14 13.81
CA ALA A 88 -18.63 -3.90 13.43
C ALA A 88 -20.13 -4.10 13.16
N LYS A 89 -20.97 -3.56 14.05
CA LYS A 89 -22.44 -3.57 13.93
C LYS A 89 -23.00 -2.47 13.04
N GLY A 90 -22.19 -1.47 12.69
CA GLY A 90 -22.59 -0.33 11.87
C GLY A 90 -21.62 -0.09 10.72
N ARG A 91 -21.59 1.15 10.24
CA ARG A 91 -20.74 1.57 9.13
C ARG A 91 -19.27 1.55 9.51
N VAL A 92 -18.44 1.07 8.60
CA VAL A 92 -16.99 1.15 8.73
C VAL A 92 -16.50 2.31 7.87
N ILE A 93 -15.80 3.27 8.47
CA ILE A 93 -15.18 4.37 7.76
C ILE A 93 -13.68 4.25 7.98
N MET A 94 -12.94 4.10 6.88
CA MET A 94 -11.49 3.98 6.89
C MET A 94 -10.87 5.20 6.23
N SER A 95 -10.01 5.90 6.96
CA SER A 95 -9.17 6.95 6.42
C SER A 95 -7.74 6.43 6.24
N THR A 96 -7.14 6.70 5.08
CA THR A 96 -5.73 6.38 4.82
C THR A 96 -5.15 7.25 3.70
N PHE A 97 -3.84 7.17 3.50
CA PHE A 97 -3.20 7.80 2.34
C PHE A 97 -3.68 7.14 1.04
N SER A 98 -4.08 7.95 0.07
CA SER A 98 -4.53 7.48 -1.25
C SER A 98 -3.47 6.72 -2.04
N SER A 99 -2.19 6.84 -1.69
CA SER A 99 -1.08 6.11 -2.30
C SER A 99 -0.90 4.69 -1.75
N ASN A 100 -1.42 4.39 -0.55
CA ASN A 100 -1.22 3.08 0.08
C ASN A 100 -2.26 2.07 -0.41
N ILE A 101 -2.12 1.64 -1.66
CA ILE A 101 -3.07 0.74 -2.33
C ILE A 101 -3.11 -0.63 -1.65
N HIS A 102 -1.99 -1.15 -1.13
CA HIS A 102 -1.99 -2.42 -0.38
C HIS A 102 -2.88 -2.37 0.88
N ARG A 103 -2.88 -1.23 1.59
CA ARG A 103 -3.74 -1.03 2.76
C ARG A 103 -5.21 -0.94 2.36
N VAL A 104 -5.51 -0.19 1.31
CA VAL A 104 -6.88 -0.05 0.76
C VAL A 104 -7.40 -1.40 0.27
N ALA A 105 -6.57 -2.15 -0.45
CA ALA A 105 -6.92 -3.45 -1.01
C ALA A 105 -7.30 -4.46 0.08
N GLN A 106 -6.45 -4.61 1.12
CA GLN A 106 -6.74 -5.48 2.25
C GLN A 106 -8.07 -5.11 2.94
N ALA A 107 -8.36 -3.81 3.07
CA ALA A 107 -9.59 -3.36 3.70
C ALA A 107 -10.82 -3.66 2.83
N ILE A 108 -10.74 -3.42 1.52
CA ILE A 108 -11.79 -3.74 0.56
C ILE A 108 -12.05 -5.24 0.52
N GLU A 109 -11.02 -6.08 0.41
CA GLU A 109 -11.17 -7.55 0.40
C GLU A 109 -11.92 -8.05 1.65
N LYS A 110 -11.60 -7.50 2.81
CA LYS A 110 -12.28 -7.86 4.05
C LYS A 110 -13.70 -7.31 4.09
N ALA A 111 -13.94 -6.07 3.68
CA ALA A 111 -15.29 -5.53 3.60
C ALA A 111 -16.19 -6.37 2.68
N LEU A 112 -15.70 -6.74 1.50
CA LEU A 112 -16.42 -7.62 0.55
C LEU A 112 -16.71 -9.00 1.16
N LYS A 113 -15.73 -9.60 1.87
CA LYS A 113 -15.93 -10.88 2.59
C LYS A 113 -17.07 -10.81 3.61
N TYR A 114 -17.26 -9.66 4.25
CA TYR A 114 -18.33 -9.42 5.22
C TYR A 114 -19.61 -8.82 4.60
N GLY A 115 -19.76 -8.89 3.26
CA GLY A 115 -20.98 -8.49 2.56
C GLY A 115 -21.18 -6.98 2.49
N ARG A 116 -20.13 -6.18 2.64
CA ARG A 116 -20.22 -4.71 2.57
C ARG A 116 -19.98 -4.20 1.16
N LYS A 117 -20.81 -3.24 0.74
CA LYS A 117 -20.58 -2.37 -0.42
C LYS A 117 -19.49 -1.35 -0.11
N ILE A 118 -18.74 -0.97 -1.14
CA ILE A 118 -17.59 -0.07 -1.04
C ILE A 118 -17.96 1.29 -1.60
N CYS A 119 -17.82 2.33 -0.79
CA CYS A 119 -17.92 3.71 -1.25
C CYS A 119 -16.56 4.37 -1.09
N VAL A 120 -16.00 4.89 -2.19
CA VAL A 120 -14.74 5.62 -2.17
C VAL A 120 -15.07 7.11 -2.20
N ILE A 121 -14.52 7.86 -1.25
CA ILE A 121 -14.73 9.31 -1.16
C ILE A 121 -13.38 10.00 -1.23
N GLY A 122 -13.21 10.83 -2.24
CA GLY A 122 -12.07 11.73 -2.36
C GLY A 122 -11.33 11.51 -3.67
N ARG A 123 -11.19 12.60 -4.44
CA ARG A 123 -10.64 12.60 -5.80
C ARG A 123 -9.33 11.82 -5.95
N SER A 124 -8.40 11.98 -5.02
CA SER A 124 -7.11 11.27 -5.07
C SER A 124 -7.26 9.77 -4.81
N MET A 125 -8.14 9.37 -3.89
CA MET A 125 -8.39 7.96 -3.58
C MET A 125 -9.09 7.26 -4.74
N GLU A 126 -10.14 7.87 -5.29
CA GLU A 126 -10.87 7.39 -6.47
C GLU A 126 -9.90 7.18 -7.64
N LYS A 127 -9.16 8.25 -8.00
CA LYS A 127 -8.20 8.21 -9.11
C LYS A 127 -7.14 7.12 -8.92
N ASN A 128 -6.52 7.03 -7.74
CA ASN A 128 -5.43 6.07 -7.52
C ASN A 128 -5.93 4.63 -7.52
N LEU A 129 -7.11 4.37 -6.94
CA LEU A 129 -7.71 3.04 -6.94
C LEU A 129 -8.12 2.62 -8.37
N ASP A 130 -8.71 3.52 -9.14
CA ASP A 130 -9.06 3.27 -10.55
C ASP A 130 -7.83 2.94 -11.39
N ILE A 131 -6.74 3.72 -11.23
CA ILE A 131 -5.47 3.44 -11.91
C ILE A 131 -4.95 2.05 -11.50
N ALA A 132 -4.92 1.76 -10.20
CA ALA A 132 -4.44 0.47 -9.71
C ALA A 132 -5.27 -0.72 -10.22
N MET A 133 -6.59 -0.57 -10.32
CA MET A 133 -7.48 -1.56 -10.92
C MET A 133 -7.27 -1.70 -12.43
N SER A 134 -7.09 -0.58 -13.14
CA SER A 134 -6.88 -0.58 -14.60
C SER A 134 -5.57 -1.23 -15.03
N LEU A 135 -4.51 -1.04 -14.23
CA LEU A 135 -3.19 -1.65 -14.45
C LEU A 135 -3.13 -3.10 -13.91
N GLY A 136 -4.17 -3.56 -13.22
CA GLY A 136 -4.29 -4.93 -12.75
C GLY A 136 -3.51 -5.24 -11.46
N TYR A 137 -3.01 -4.22 -10.75
CA TYR A 137 -2.36 -4.39 -9.44
C TYR A 137 -3.34 -4.90 -8.38
N VAL A 138 -4.60 -4.50 -8.48
CA VAL A 138 -5.69 -4.99 -7.63
C VAL A 138 -6.91 -5.33 -8.48
N LYS A 139 -7.74 -6.27 -8.04
CA LYS A 139 -8.91 -6.73 -8.79
C LYS A 139 -10.11 -6.82 -7.86
N PHE A 140 -11.11 -6.00 -8.13
CA PHE A 140 -12.35 -5.99 -7.39
C PHE A 140 -13.57 -6.03 -8.33
N PRO A 141 -14.66 -6.70 -7.91
CA PRO A 141 -15.93 -6.67 -8.63
C PRO A 141 -16.52 -5.26 -8.64
N LYS A 142 -16.72 -4.68 -9.83
CA LYS A 142 -17.20 -3.29 -9.99
C LYS A 142 -18.61 -3.06 -9.43
N ASP A 143 -19.47 -4.07 -9.46
CA ASP A 143 -20.83 -4.06 -8.91
C ASP A 143 -20.90 -4.01 -7.38
N GLN A 144 -19.74 -4.08 -6.71
CA GLN A 144 -19.63 -3.90 -5.27
C GLN A 144 -19.30 -2.46 -4.87
N PHE A 145 -18.96 -1.59 -5.83
CA PHE A 145 -18.75 -0.17 -5.60
C PHE A 145 -20.06 0.59 -5.75
N ILE A 146 -20.30 1.55 -4.86
CA ILE A 146 -21.47 2.42 -4.84
C ILE A 146 -21.04 3.88 -4.75
N GLU A 147 -21.85 4.76 -5.32
CA GLU A 147 -21.61 6.20 -5.26
C GLU A 147 -21.99 6.78 -3.90
N ALA A 148 -21.39 7.92 -3.53
CA ALA A 148 -21.61 8.56 -2.23
C ALA A 148 -23.10 8.86 -1.95
N HIS A 149 -23.86 9.24 -2.99
CA HIS A 149 -25.30 9.52 -2.88
C HIS A 149 -26.16 8.25 -2.68
N GLU A 150 -25.60 7.06 -2.93
CA GLU A 150 -26.30 5.78 -2.78
C GLU A 150 -26.11 5.14 -1.40
N VAL A 151 -25.13 5.63 -0.62
CA VAL A 151 -24.84 5.12 0.72
C VAL A 151 -26.09 5.07 1.62
N GLY A 152 -26.98 6.05 1.52
CA GLY A 152 -28.22 6.10 2.30
C GLY A 152 -29.26 5.04 1.92
N LYS A 153 -29.07 4.30 0.81
CA LYS A 153 -29.96 3.21 0.37
C LYS A 153 -29.64 1.88 1.05
N TYR A 154 -28.51 1.77 1.75
CA TYR A 154 -28.02 0.55 2.39
C TYR A 154 -28.04 0.68 3.92
N ASN A 155 -28.12 -0.46 4.62
CA ASN A 155 -27.98 -0.45 6.07
C ASN A 155 -26.54 -0.13 6.46
N ASP A 156 -26.34 0.45 7.65
CA ASP A 156 -25.00 0.86 8.10
C ASP A 156 -23.99 -0.29 8.12
N ASN A 157 -24.42 -1.49 8.54
CA ASN A 157 -23.57 -2.69 8.56
C ASN A 157 -23.24 -3.25 7.17
N GLU A 158 -23.83 -2.73 6.11
CA GLU A 158 -23.62 -3.15 4.72
C GLU A 158 -22.70 -2.21 3.95
N VAL A 159 -22.14 -1.16 4.59
CA VAL A 159 -21.30 -0.18 3.90
C VAL A 159 -19.91 -0.06 4.55
N MET A 160 -18.89 0.00 3.71
CA MET A 160 -17.57 0.52 4.02
C MET A 160 -17.31 1.79 3.21
N ILE A 161 -16.87 2.86 3.88
CA ILE A 161 -16.36 4.06 3.23
C ILE A 161 -14.84 4.07 3.32
N VAL A 162 -14.17 4.24 2.18
CA VAL A 162 -12.73 4.50 2.09
C VAL A 162 -12.53 5.97 1.72
N THR A 163 -11.77 6.70 2.54
CA THR A 163 -11.55 8.14 2.33
C THR A 163 -10.11 8.56 2.60
N THR A 164 -9.73 9.74 2.12
CA THR A 164 -8.49 10.42 2.51
C THR A 164 -8.65 11.12 3.87
N GLY A 165 -7.76 12.05 4.24
CA GLY A 165 -7.93 12.84 5.47
C GLY A 165 -7.18 12.28 6.69
N SER A 166 -6.24 11.34 6.49
CA SER A 166 -5.58 10.65 7.59
C SER A 166 -4.64 11.54 8.40
N GLN A 167 -4.27 12.72 7.88
CA GLN A 167 -3.41 13.69 8.55
C GLN A 167 -4.19 14.89 9.11
N GLY A 168 -5.53 14.86 9.07
CA GLY A 168 -6.35 15.99 9.50
C GLY A 168 -6.30 17.16 8.52
N GLU A 169 -6.10 16.89 7.23
CA GLU A 169 -6.07 17.89 6.17
C GLU A 169 -7.35 18.74 6.21
N SER A 170 -7.20 20.06 6.42
CA SER A 170 -8.30 21.02 6.26
C SER A 170 -8.59 21.17 4.77
N MET A 171 -9.84 20.91 4.35
CA MET A 171 -10.28 21.05 2.96
C MET A 171 -10.21 22.48 2.45
#